data_AF-A0A1S8XJS2-F1
#
_entry.id   AF-A0A1S8XJS2-F1
#
_cell.length_a   1.000
_cell.length_b   1.000
_cell.length_c   1.000
_cell.angle_alpha   90.00
_cell.angle_beta   90.00
_cell.angle_gamma   90.00
#
_symmetry.space_group_name_H-M   'P 1'
#
loop_
_entity.id
_entity.type
_entity.pdbx_description
1 polymer ?
#
loop_
_entity_poly.entity_id
_entity_poly.type
_entity_poly.pdbx_seq_one_letter_code
_entity_poly.pdbx_strand_id
1 'polypeptide(L)' 'MTDPAKVRRHAERIRELVASVVRSQIKDPRLGMITITDARITA' A
#
# COMPACT_ATOMS: atom_id res chain seq x y z
N MET A 1 7.81 -3.67 22.96
CA MET A 1 8.40 -4.04 21.65
C MET A 1 7.26 -4.39 20.71
N THR A 2 7.11 -3.66 19.61
CA THR A 2 6.09 -3.93 18.60
C THR A 2 6.33 -5.32 17.99
N ASP A 3 5.29 -6.15 17.95
CA ASP A 3 5.36 -7.50 17.40
C ASP A 3 5.70 -7.44 15.89
N PRO A 4 6.88 -7.92 15.45
CA PRO A 4 7.30 -7.86 14.05
C PRO A 4 6.34 -8.57 13.11
N ALA A 5 5.66 -9.63 13.57
CA ALA A 5 4.70 -10.37 12.77
C ALA A 5 3.44 -9.53 12.49
N LYS A 6 2.98 -8.75 13.48
CA LYS A 6 1.86 -7.82 13.28
C LYS A 6 2.22 -6.72 12.30
N VAL A 7 3.42 -6.13 12.44
CA VAL A 7 3.90 -5.08 11.54
C VAL A 7 3.90 -5.54 10.09
N ARG A 8 4.44 -6.74 9.83
CA ARG A 8 4.47 -7.31 8.47
C ARG A 8 3.07 -7.54 7.90
N ARG A 9 2.16 -8.10 8.68
CA ARG A 9 0.76 -8.31 8.25
C ARG A 9 0.06 -6.99 7.93
N HIS A 10 0.29 -5.96 8.74
CA HIS A 10 -0.29 -4.64 8.48
C HIS A 10 0.32 -4.00 7.22
N ALA A 11 1.64 -4.12 7.01
CA ALA A 11 2.30 -3.62 5.81
C ALA A 11 1.75 -4.26 4.53
N GLU A 12 1.62 -5.59 4.51
CA GLU A 12 1.02 -6.33 3.39
C GLU A 12 -0.42 -5.85 3.11
N ARG A 13 -1.23 -5.69 4.16
CA ARG A 13 -2.61 -5.23 4.02
C ARG A 13 -2.74 -3.77 3.57
N ILE A 14 -1.85 -2.90 4.03
CA ILE A 14 -1.79 -1.50 3.58
C ILE A 14 -1.47 -1.45 2.08
N ARG A 15 -0.50 -2.25 1.64
CA ARG A 15 -0.14 -2.33 0.21
C ARG A 15 -1.34 -2.70 -0.66
N GLU A 16 -2.09 -3.74 -0.27
CA GLU A 16 -3.29 -4.17 -1.00
C GLU A 16 -4.38 -3.09 -1.02
N LEU A 17 -4.65 -2.48 0.13
CA LEU A 17 -5.65 -1.43 0.26
C LEU A 17 -5.30 -0.23 -0.63
N VAL A 18 -4.07 0.28 -0.53
CA VAL A 18 -3.61 1.42 -1.31
C VAL A 18 -3.62 1.08 -2.79
N ALA A 19 -3.21 -0.12 -3.19
CA ALA A 19 -3.27 -0.54 -4.59
C ALA A 19 -4.72 -0.55 -5.13
N SER A 20 -5.69 -0.96 -4.33
CA SER A 20 -7.12 -0.91 -4.69
C SER A 20 -7.64 0.53 -4.82
N VAL A 21 -7.27 1.39 -3.87
CA VAL A 21 -7.66 2.81 -3.87
C VAL A 21 -7.05 3.54 -5.06
N VAL A 22 -5.77 3.33 -5.33
CA VAL A 22 -5.07 3.97 -6.46
C VAL A 22 -5.75 3.63 -7.80
N ARG A 23 -6.13 2.36 -8.02
CA ARG A 23 -6.85 1.96 -9.24
C ARG A 23 -8.25 2.57 -9.35
N SER A 24 -8.94 2.74 -8.22
CA SER A 24 -10.35 3.18 -8.22
C SER A 24 -10.50 4.70 -8.19
N GLN A 25 -9.68 5.40 -7.41
CA GLN A 25 -9.84 6.83 -7.09
C GLN A 25 -8.93 7.76 -7.87
N ILE A 26 -7.73 7.32 -8.30
CA ILE A 26 -6.84 8.20 -9.06
C ILE A 26 -7.27 8.19 -10.53
N LYS A 27 -7.79 9.33 -10.98
CA LYS A 27 -8.31 9.55 -12.36
C LYS A 27 -7.49 10.58 -13.13
N ASP A 28 -6.21 10.75 -12.79
CA ASP A 28 -5.34 11.66 -13.55
C ASP A 28 -5.00 11.03 -14.92
N PRO A 29 -5.46 11.60 -16.03
CA PRO A 29 -5.21 11.06 -17.37
C PRO A 29 -3.73 11.13 -17.79
N ARG A 30 -2.89 11.87 -17.05
CA ARG A 30 -1.43 11.91 -17.27
C ARG A 30 -0.69 10.77 -16.59
N LEU A 31 -1.33 10.10 -15.64
CA LEU A 31 -0.75 8.96 -14.93
C LEU A 31 -1.18 7.66 -15.63
N GLY A 32 -0.21 6.82 -15.96
CA GLY A 32 -0.45 5.47 -16.49
C GLY A 32 -0.82 4.46 -15.40
N MET A 33 -0.59 3.17 -15.65
CA MET A 33 -0.79 2.11 -14.65
C MET A 33 0.17 2.30 -13.46
N ILE A 34 -0.35 2.60 -12.27
CA ILE A 34 0.45 2.74 -11.04
C ILE A 34 0.45 1.40 -10.29
N THR A 35 1.65 0.93 -9.93
CA THR A 35 1.84 -0.30 -9.13
C THR A 35 2.59 0.03 -7.85
N ILE A 36 2.05 -0.39 -6.70
CA ILE A 36 2.70 -0.25 -5.40
C ILE A 36 3.63 -1.44 -5.18
N THR A 37 4.92 -1.17 -4.99
CA THR A 37 5.99 -2.18 -4.92
C THR A 37 6.36 -2.58 -3.49
N ASP A 38 6.22 -1.68 -2.52
CA ASP A 38 6.55 -1.93 -1.11
C ASP A 38 5.71 -1.03 -0.19
N ALA A 39 5.52 -1.46 1.05
CA ALA A 39 4.92 -0.67 2.12
C ALA A 39 5.67 -0.96 3.42
N ARG A 40 6.12 0.08 4.12
CA ARG A 40 6.86 -0.04 5.38
C ARG A 40 6.17 0.76 6.47
N ILE A 41 6.05 0.16 7.66
CA ILE A 41 5.54 0.83 8.85
C ILE A 41 6.74 1.21 9.70
N THR A 42 6.88 2.51 9.97
CA THR A 42 7.86 3.04 10.91
C THR A 42 7.29 2.94 12.33
N ALA A 43 8.15 2.62 13.31
CA ALA A 43 7.80 2.56 14.72
C ALA A 43 7.83 3.93 15.38
#